data_AF-A0AA97AG00-F1
#
_entry.id   AF-A0AA97AG00-F1
#
_cell.length_a   1.000
_cell.length_b   1.000
_cell.length_c   1.000
_cell.angle_alpha   90.00
_cell.angle_beta   90.00
_cell.angle_gamma   90.00
#
_symmetry.space_group_name_H-M   'P 1'
#
loop_
_entity.id
_entity.type
_entity.pdbx_description
1 polymer ?
#
loop_
_entity_poly.entity_id
_entity_poly.type
_entity_poly.pdbx_seq_one_letter_code
_entity_poly.pdbx_strand_id
1 'polypeptide(L)'
;MKLAEESCKHEFTDVEGVRKFFWSRIIARGIDFLRARKRMADLLQAAAAAVGCAPDERGGDPAASVPDRLFALELLAQLPDKEREYAATILAGLTPEELAEQLGIKPGAERVRRHRLTEKIKTLATESREAQR
;
A
#
# COMPACT_ATOMS: atom_id res chain seq x y z
N MET A 1 -16.79 12.65 -17.44
CA MET A 1 -17.73 13.31 -18.37
C MET A 1 -17.08 14.26 -19.37
N LYS A 2 -16.01 15.02 -19.05
CA LYS A 2 -15.36 15.97 -20.00
C LYS A 2 -14.86 15.39 -21.34
N LEU A 3 -14.52 14.09 -21.38
CA LEU A 3 -14.05 13.42 -22.60
C LEU A 3 -15.12 13.34 -23.69
N ALA A 4 -16.39 13.17 -23.33
CA ALA A 4 -17.48 13.09 -24.29
C ALA A 4 -17.73 14.46 -24.97
N GLU A 5 -17.68 15.55 -24.18
CA GLU A 5 -17.88 16.92 -24.69
C GLU A 5 -16.75 17.42 -25.58
N GLU A 6 -15.49 17.01 -25.32
CA GLU A 6 -14.34 17.37 -26.16
C GLU A 6 -14.29 16.57 -27.46
N SER A 7 -14.74 15.31 -27.44
CA SER A 7 -14.79 14.46 -28.64
C SER A 7 -15.81 14.98 -29.65
N CYS A 8 -16.92 15.55 -29.17
CA CYS A 8 -17.95 16.15 -30.04
C CYS A 8 -17.50 17.43 -30.75
N LYS A 9 -16.34 18.01 -30.40
CA LYS A 9 -15.78 19.22 -31.04
C LYS A 9 -14.85 18.89 -32.22
N HIS A 10 -14.51 17.62 -32.42
CA HIS A 10 -13.73 17.18 -33.58
C HIS A 10 -14.63 16.47 -34.58
N GLU A 11 -14.72 17.04 -35.78
CA GLU A 11 -15.31 16.35 -36.93
C GLU A 11 -14.28 15.33 -37.44
N PHE A 12 -14.52 14.06 -37.13
CA PHE A 12 -13.68 12.96 -37.63
C PHE A 12 -14.16 12.54 -39.01
N THR A 13 -13.38 12.86 -40.03
CA THR A 13 -13.68 12.50 -41.43
C THR A 13 -13.22 11.09 -41.79
N ASP A 14 -12.33 10.48 -40.99
CA ASP A 14 -11.76 9.15 -41.21
C ASP A 14 -11.51 8.39 -39.90
N VAL A 15 -11.62 7.06 -39.94
CA VAL A 15 -11.42 6.14 -38.81
C VAL A 15 -9.98 6.21 -38.31
N GLU A 16 -9.01 6.47 -39.18
CA GLU A 16 -7.62 6.62 -38.78
C GLU A 16 -7.40 7.92 -37.98
N GLY A 17 -8.18 8.97 -38.28
CA GLY A 17 -8.23 10.21 -37.50
C GLY A 17 -8.76 9.98 -36.08
N VAL A 18 -9.81 9.17 -35.95
CA VAL A 18 -10.36 8.74 -34.66
C VAL A 18 -9.30 7.97 -33.85
N ARG A 19 -8.63 6.99 -34.48
CA ARG A 19 -7.61 6.17 -33.82
C ARG A 19 -6.43 7.02 -33.34
N LYS A 20 -5.94 7.96 -34.16
CA LYS A 20 -4.85 8.89 -33.79
C LYS A 20 -5.24 9.80 -32.63
N PHE A 21 -6.48 10.30 -32.62
CA PHE A 21 -6.99 11.13 -31.53
C PHE A 21 -7.04 10.38 -30.20
N PHE A 22 -7.64 9.19 -30.18
CA PHE A 22 -7.68 8.36 -28.97
C PHE A 22 -6.29 7.94 -28.50
N TRP A 23 -5.40 7.56 -29.43
CA TRP A 23 -4.04 7.17 -29.11
C TRP A 23 -3.23 8.31 -28.48
N SER A 24 -3.31 9.52 -29.05
CA SER A 24 -2.68 10.73 -28.50
C SER A 24 -3.19 11.03 -27.09
N ARG A 25 -4.49 10.84 -26.83
CA ARG A 25 -5.08 11.06 -25.51
C ARG A 25 -4.72 10.00 -24.49
N ILE A 26 -4.67 8.73 -24.89
CA ILE A 26 -4.22 7.64 -24.01
C ILE A 26 -2.76 7.87 -23.61
N ILE A 27 -1.89 8.23 -24.55
CA ILE A 27 -0.49 8.54 -24.27
C ILE A 27 -0.38 9.78 -23.37
N ALA A 28 -1.07 10.88 -23.70
CA ALA A 28 -1.04 12.10 -22.89
C ALA A 28 -1.53 11.84 -21.46
N ARG A 29 -2.62 11.07 -21.30
CA ARG A 29 -3.16 10.66 -19.99
C ARG A 29 -2.16 9.79 -19.22
N GLY A 30 -1.47 8.88 -19.91
CA GLY A 30 -0.41 8.04 -19.33
C GLY A 30 0.79 8.87 -18.87
N ILE A 31 1.25 9.83 -19.68
CA ILE A 31 2.33 10.75 -19.34
C ILE A 31 1.92 11.64 -18.15
N ASP A 32 0.70 12.17 -18.14
CA ASP A 32 0.18 12.99 -17.03
C ASP A 32 0.05 12.19 -15.74
N PHE A 33 -0.34 10.91 -15.84
CA PHE A 33 -0.37 9.99 -14.71
C PHE A 33 1.03 9.72 -14.15
N LEU A 34 2.01 9.43 -15.01
CA LEU A 34 3.40 9.24 -14.61
C LEU A 34 4.00 10.52 -13.99
N ARG A 35 3.69 11.69 -14.55
CA ARG A 35 4.09 12.99 -13.98
C ARG A 35 3.42 13.26 -12.65
N ALA A 36 2.14 12.92 -12.48
CA ALA A 36 1.44 13.07 -11.20
C ALA A 36 2.01 12.13 -10.13
N ARG A 37 2.33 10.89 -10.50
CA ARG A 37 3.00 9.92 -9.62
C ARG A 37 4.39 10.39 -9.23
N LYS A 38 5.16 10.93 -10.17
CA LYS A 38 6.47 11.53 -9.87
C LYS A 38 6.33 12.74 -8.96
N ARG A 39 5.39 13.65 -9.21
CA ARG A 39 5.09 14.78 -8.30
C ARG A 39 4.69 14.31 -6.91
N MET A 40 3.93 13.22 -6.79
CA MET A 40 3.59 12.64 -5.49
C MET A 40 4.84 12.07 -4.81
N ALA A 41 5.72 11.38 -5.54
CA ALA A 41 7.00 10.92 -5.01
C ALA A 41 7.89 12.10 -4.59
N ASP A 42 7.96 13.17 -5.38
CA ASP A 42 8.70 14.39 -5.08
C ASP A 42 8.10 15.12 -3.86
N LEU A 43 6.77 15.14 -3.71
CA LEU A 43 6.08 15.67 -2.53
C LEU A 43 6.30 14.81 -1.28
N LEU A 44 6.31 13.49 -1.41
CA LEU A 44 6.65 12.57 -0.32
C LEU A 44 8.11 12.70 0.07
N GLN A 45 9.00 12.92 -0.89
CA GLN A 45 10.43 13.12 -0.67
C GLN A 45 10.71 14.50 -0.06
N ALA A 46 10.00 15.54 -0.51
CA ALA A 46 10.03 16.88 0.09
C ALA A 46 9.40 16.89 1.49
N ALA A 47 8.32 16.14 1.71
CA ALA A 47 7.73 15.94 3.03
C ALA A 47 8.67 15.16 3.94
N ALA A 48 9.33 14.10 3.45
CA ALA A 48 10.35 13.37 4.21
C ALA A 48 11.54 14.28 4.58
N ALA A 49 11.99 15.13 3.65
CA ALA A 49 13.03 16.12 3.90
C ALA A 49 12.57 17.21 4.89
N ALA A 50 11.32 17.68 4.80
CA ALA A 50 10.74 18.66 5.72
C ALA A 50 10.46 18.09 7.13
N VAL A 51 10.18 16.79 7.22
CA VAL A 51 10.00 16.05 8.47
C VAL A 51 11.35 15.63 9.07
N GLY A 52 12.48 15.84 8.39
CA GLY A 52 13.80 15.43 8.87
C GLY A 52 13.98 13.91 8.93
N CYS A 53 13.19 13.14 8.16
CA CYS A 53 13.43 11.71 7.96
C CYS A 53 14.56 11.53 6.95
N ALA A 54 15.81 11.70 7.42
CA ALA A 54 16.95 10.98 6.86
C ALA A 54 16.61 9.46 6.81
N PRO A 55 17.25 8.66 5.94
CA PRO A 55 17.17 7.20 6.09
C PRO A 55 17.44 6.87 7.55
N ASP A 56 16.61 6.01 8.15
CA ASP A 56 16.64 5.70 9.57
C ASP A 56 17.98 5.03 9.93
N GLU A 57 19.02 5.84 10.10
CA GLU A 57 20.21 5.52 10.87
C GLU A 57 19.82 5.57 12.36
N ARG A 58 18.81 4.80 12.75
CA ARG A 58 18.80 4.19 14.07
C ARG A 58 20.00 3.25 14.13
N GLY A 59 21.20 3.83 14.28
CA GLY A 59 22.42 3.19 14.74
C GLY A 59 22.28 2.81 16.21
N GLY A 60 21.18 2.15 16.56
CA GLY A 60 20.99 1.51 17.84
C GLY A 60 21.65 0.14 17.80
N ASP A 61 22.17 -0.31 18.94
CA ASP A 61 22.66 -1.66 19.10
C ASP A 61 21.56 -2.66 18.67
N PRO A 62 21.81 -3.53 17.68
CA PRO A 62 20.83 -4.55 17.28
C PRO A 62 20.39 -5.43 18.46
N ALA A 63 21.21 -5.57 19.50
CA ALA A 63 20.86 -6.27 20.73
C ALA A 63 19.69 -5.60 21.48
N ALA A 64 19.58 -4.28 21.44
CA ALA A 64 18.50 -3.54 22.10
C ALA A 64 17.11 -3.86 21.52
N SER A 65 17.05 -4.27 20.25
CA SER A 65 15.81 -4.68 19.58
C SER A 65 15.50 -6.18 19.71
N VAL A 66 16.38 -6.98 20.32
CA VAL A 66 16.17 -8.43 20.47
C VAL A 66 14.96 -8.73 21.36
N PRO A 67 14.77 -8.10 22.54
CA PRO A 67 13.60 -8.35 23.39
C PRO A 67 12.28 -8.08 22.66
N ASP A 68 12.19 -6.96 21.93
CA ASP A 68 10.99 -6.60 21.17
C ASP A 68 10.70 -7.60 20.05
N ARG A 69 11.74 -8.10 19.36
CA ARG A 69 11.58 -9.14 18.32
C ARG A 69 11.13 -10.46 18.89
N LEU A 70 11.68 -10.90 20.01
CA LEU A 70 11.27 -12.13 20.68
C LEU A 70 9.81 -12.02 21.15
N PHE A 71 9.45 -10.91 21.75
CA PHE A 71 8.06 -10.63 22.15
C PHE A 71 7.09 -10.63 20.96
N ALA A 72 7.48 -10.02 19.83
CA ALA A 72 6.67 -10.05 18.61
C ALA A 72 6.49 -11.48 18.06
N LEU A 73 7.53 -12.32 18.11
CA LEU A 73 7.44 -13.72 17.69
C LEU A 73 6.54 -14.54 18.61
N GLU A 74 6.62 -14.33 19.93
CA GLU A 74 5.72 -14.97 20.91
C GLU A 74 4.26 -14.59 20.66
N LEU A 75 3.98 -13.30 20.41
CA LEU A 75 2.63 -12.85 20.06
C LEU A 75 2.12 -13.50 18.76
N LEU A 76 2.95 -13.55 17.72
CA LEU A 76 2.59 -14.19 16.46
C LEU A 76 2.35 -15.71 16.62
N ALA A 77 3.04 -16.36 17.57
CA ALA A 77 2.83 -17.77 17.88
C ALA A 77 1.46 -18.04 18.51
N GLN A 78 0.89 -17.08 19.24
CA GLN A 78 -0.44 -17.19 19.84
C GLN A 78 -1.58 -17.05 18.81
N LEU A 79 -1.30 -16.52 17.62
CA LEU A 79 -2.31 -16.41 16.57
C LEU A 79 -2.65 -17.77 15.94
N PRO A 80 -3.91 -17.98 15.51
CA PRO A 80 -4.28 -19.13 14.68
C PRO A 80 -3.43 -19.23 13.42
N ASP A 81 -3.15 -20.45 12.96
CA ASP A 81 -2.25 -20.74 11.84
C ASP A 81 -2.57 -19.91 10.58
N LYS A 82 -3.84 -19.86 10.19
CA LYS A 82 -4.31 -19.10 9.01
C LYS A 82 -4.13 -17.59 9.13
N GLU A 83 -4.13 -17.06 10.35
CA GLU A 83 -3.92 -15.64 10.61
C GLU A 83 -2.42 -15.32 10.67
N ARG A 84 -1.61 -16.23 11.19
CA ARG A 84 -0.15 -16.13 11.19
C ARG A 84 0.42 -16.19 9.78
N GLU A 85 -0.07 -17.09 8.93
CA GLU A 85 0.27 -17.13 7.50
C GLU A 85 -0.08 -15.81 6.81
N TYR A 86 -1.30 -15.30 7.06
CA TYR A 86 -1.74 -14.02 6.52
C TYR A 86 -0.88 -12.84 7.00
N ALA A 87 -0.48 -12.82 8.28
CA ALA A 87 0.44 -11.82 8.82
C ALA A 87 1.83 -11.89 8.16
N ALA A 88 2.36 -13.09 7.90
CA ALA A 88 3.62 -13.27 7.18
C ALA A 88 3.55 -12.72 5.75
N THR A 89 2.43 -12.92 5.04
CA THR A 89 2.19 -12.36 3.71
C THR A 89 2.16 -10.83 3.71
N ILE A 90 1.59 -10.21 4.76
CA ILE A 90 1.63 -8.75 4.92
C ILE A 90 3.07 -8.26 5.16
N LEU A 91 3.83 -8.97 6.01
CA LEU A 91 5.22 -8.61 6.32
C LEU A 91 6.17 -8.77 5.13
N ALA A 92 5.80 -9.56 4.11
CA ALA A 92 6.52 -9.65 2.85
C ALA A 92 6.43 -8.37 1.99
N GLY A 93 5.60 -7.39 2.38
CA GLY A 93 5.53 -6.07 1.75
C GLY A 93 4.56 -5.95 0.57
N LEU A 94 3.65 -6.92 0.41
CA LEU A 94 2.62 -6.87 -0.63
C LEU A 94 1.62 -5.73 -0.39
N THR A 95 1.19 -5.09 -1.47
CA THR A 95 0.17 -4.05 -1.42
C THR A 95 -1.21 -4.64 -1.13
N PRO A 96 -2.16 -3.89 -0.54
CA PRO A 96 -3.51 -4.37 -0.28
C PRO A 96 -4.23 -4.88 -1.54
N GLU A 97 -3.95 -4.29 -2.71
CA GLU A 97 -4.50 -4.75 -3.98
C GLU A 97 -3.95 -6.12 -4.40
N GLU A 98 -2.63 -6.31 -4.35
CA GLU A 98 -1.97 -7.58 -4.69
C GLU A 98 -2.38 -8.72 -3.73
N LEU A 99 -2.51 -8.39 -2.45
CA LEU A 99 -2.91 -9.33 -1.41
C LEU A 99 -4.37 -9.75 -1.58
N ALA A 100 -5.24 -8.84 -2.01
CA ALA A 100 -6.62 -9.14 -2.34
C ALA A 100 -6.74 -10.04 -3.58
N GLU A 101 -5.93 -9.79 -4.60
CA GLU A 101 -5.86 -10.62 -5.81
C GLU A 101 -5.37 -12.05 -5.50
N GLN A 102 -4.28 -12.19 -4.73
CA GLN A 102 -3.74 -13.48 -4.32
C GLN A 102 -4.72 -14.31 -3.47
N LEU A 103 -5.53 -13.63 -2.65
CA LEU A 103 -6.55 -14.28 -1.81
C LEU A 103 -7.89 -14.47 -2.54
N GLY A 104 -8.05 -13.96 -3.77
CA GLY A 104 -9.31 -14.03 -4.52
C GLY A 104 -10.47 -13.25 -3.87
N ILE A 105 -10.16 -12.18 -3.12
CA ILE A 105 -11.15 -11.35 -2.41
C ILE A 105 -11.18 -9.92 -2.95
N LYS A 106 -12.25 -9.18 -2.61
CA LYS A 106 -12.32 -7.74 -2.94
C LYS A 106 -11.34 -6.93 -2.08
N PRO A 107 -10.73 -5.86 -2.60
CA PRO A 107 -9.81 -5.00 -1.83
C PRO A 107 -10.43 -4.44 -0.54
N GLY A 108 -11.74 -4.14 -0.55
CA GLY A 108 -12.44 -3.72 0.67
C GLY A 108 -12.52 -4.80 1.74
N ALA A 109 -12.65 -6.07 1.35
CA ALA A 109 -12.66 -7.20 2.28
C ALA A 109 -11.26 -7.48 2.86
N GLU A 110 -10.21 -7.29 2.06
CA GLU A 110 -8.82 -7.36 2.53
C GLU A 110 -8.57 -6.33 3.65
N ARG A 111 -8.96 -5.05 3.43
CA ARG A 111 -8.79 -3.99 4.42
C ARG A 111 -9.46 -4.32 5.76
N VAL A 112 -10.68 -4.85 5.71
CA VAL A 112 -11.41 -5.26 6.92
C VAL A 112 -10.71 -6.44 7.61
N ARG A 113 -10.23 -7.42 6.85
CA ARG A 113 -9.49 -8.57 7.39
C ARG A 113 -8.19 -8.12 8.06
N ARG A 114 -7.44 -7.23 7.42
CA ARG A 114 -6.21 -6.63 7.95
C ARG A 114 -6.48 -5.84 9.23
N HIS A 115 -7.56 -5.05 9.24
CA HIS A 115 -7.96 -4.30 10.44
C HIS A 115 -8.27 -5.25 11.61
N ARG A 116 -9.07 -6.29 11.38
CA ARG A 116 -9.39 -7.30 12.40
C ARG A 116 -8.16 -8.01 12.94
N LEU A 117 -7.23 -8.40 12.05
CA LEU A 117 -5.96 -8.98 12.46
C LEU A 117 -5.16 -8.02 13.36
N THR A 118 -5.10 -6.74 12.98
CA THR A 118 -4.34 -5.72 13.70
C THR A 118 -4.93 -5.48 15.09
N GLU A 119 -6.25 -5.35 15.20
CA GLU A 119 -6.91 -5.19 16.49
C GLU A 119 -6.69 -6.41 17.39
N LYS A 120 -6.76 -7.62 16.83
CA LYS A 120 -6.48 -8.84 17.58
C LYS A 120 -5.04 -8.90 18.10
N ILE A 121 -4.05 -8.54 17.28
CA ILE A 121 -2.64 -8.46 17.69
C ILE A 121 -2.47 -7.42 18.81
N LYS A 122 -3.14 -6.26 18.72
CA LYS A 122 -3.10 -5.25 19.79
C LYS A 122 -3.66 -5.78 21.10
N THR A 123 -4.81 -6.45 21.07
CA THR A 123 -5.42 -7.05 22.26
C THR A 123 -4.50 -8.09 22.89
N LEU A 124 -3.92 -8.99 22.08
CA LEU A 124 -2.95 -9.97 22.58
C LEU A 124 -1.69 -9.31 23.16
N ALA A 125 -1.23 -8.22 22.56
CA ALA A 125 -0.09 -7.46 23.06
C ALA A 125 -0.37 -6.78 24.40
N THR A 126 -1.59 -6.26 24.61
CA THR A 126 -2.00 -5.69 25.91
C THR A 126 -2.13 -6.78 26.97
N GLU A 127 -2.79 -7.90 26.66
CA GLU A 127 -2.96 -9.02 27.57
C GLU A 127 -1.61 -9.64 27.98
N SER A 128 -0.71 -9.85 27.02
CA SER A 128 0.62 -10.40 27.28
C SER A 128 1.48 -9.46 28.13
N ARG A 129 1.33 -8.14 27.98
CA ARG A 129 2.03 -7.15 28.83
C ARG A 129 1.46 -7.09 30.23
N GLU A 130 0.15 -7.26 30.39
CA GLU A 130 -0.50 -7.35 31.69
C GLU A 130 -0.10 -8.63 32.44
N ALA A 131 0.04 -9.76 31.73
CA ALA A 131 0.50 -11.02 32.31
C ALA A 131 1.99 -11.01 32.74
N GLN A 132 2.80 -10.09 32.19
CA GLN A 132 4.21 -9.91 32.54
C GLN A 132 4.45 -8.92 33.70
N ARG A 133 3.39 -8.23 34.17
CA ARG A 133 3.44 -7.31 35.32
C ARG A 133 3.07 -8.01 36.61
#